data_AF-A0A373A5M0-F1
#
_entry.id   AF-A0A373A5M0-F1
#
_cell.length_a   1.000
_cell.length_b   1.000
_cell.length_c   1.000
_cell.angle_alpha   90.00
_cell.angle_beta   90.00
_cell.angle_gamma   90.00
#
_symmetry.space_group_name_H-M   'P 1'
#
loop_
_entity.id
_entity.type
_entity.pdbx_description
1 polymer ?
#
loop_
_entity_poly.entity_id
_entity_poly.type
_entity_poly.pdbx_seq_one_letter_code
_entity_poly.pdbx_strand_id
1 'polypeptide(L)'
;MGGYAWDGDRHWTPQTVRDWWSRRDEVRAWITDELRLGDDSRNEPDALRQYAAYLDDGLEAYLRGYLFWLTEHREPRAGEALPEL
;
A
#
# COMPACT_ATOMS: atom_id res chain seq x y z
N MET A 1 -3.55 20.05 -11.75
CA MET A 1 -3.36 19.05 -10.68
C MET A 1 -3.32 17.68 -11.33
N GLY A 2 -2.14 17.25 -11.79
CA GLY A 2 -1.94 15.95 -12.44
C GLY A 2 -0.76 15.28 -11.76
N GLY A 3 -1.04 14.19 -11.03
CA GLY A 3 -0.04 13.51 -10.20
C GLY A 3 -0.34 12.04 -9.94
N TYR A 4 -1.16 11.40 -10.77
CA TYR A 4 -1.52 9.96 -10.65
C TYR A 4 -1.38 9.26 -12.01
N ALA A 5 -0.40 9.67 -12.81
CA ALA A 5 -0.13 9.08 -14.13
C ALA A 5 1.38 8.99 -14.33
N TRP A 6 2.02 8.18 -13.50
CA TRP A 6 3.41 7.76 -13.70
C TRP A 6 3.38 6.24 -13.85
N ASP A 7 3.26 5.75 -15.10
CA ASP A 7 3.38 4.39 -15.69
C ASP A 7 3.01 3.10 -14.90
N GLY A 8 2.95 3.11 -13.57
CA GLY A 8 2.55 2.01 -12.70
C GLY A 8 1.05 1.72 -12.74
N ASP A 9 0.19 2.69 -13.04
CA ASP A 9 -1.27 2.49 -13.09
C ASP A 9 -1.73 1.50 -14.18
N ARG A 10 -0.87 1.16 -15.16
CA ARG A 10 -1.17 0.05 -16.11
C ARG A 10 -1.10 -1.33 -15.46
N HIS A 11 -0.36 -1.47 -14.37
CA HIS A 11 -0.19 -2.72 -13.63
C HIS A 11 -1.11 -2.80 -12.41
N TRP A 12 -1.53 -1.65 -11.88
CA TRP A 12 -2.42 -1.56 -10.72
C TRP A 12 -3.88 -1.48 -11.15
N THR A 13 -4.49 -2.65 -11.29
CA THR A 13 -5.94 -2.82 -11.38
C THR A 13 -6.51 -3.03 -9.99
N PRO A 14 -7.82 -2.83 -9.78
CA PRO A 14 -8.45 -3.17 -8.52
C PRO A 14 -8.14 -4.59 -8.05
N GLN A 15 -8.05 -5.54 -8.98
CA GLN A 15 -7.76 -6.94 -8.65
C GLN A 15 -6.31 -7.13 -8.21
N THR A 16 -5.34 -6.54 -8.92
CA THR A 16 -3.92 -6.67 -8.54
C THR A 16 -3.59 -5.97 -7.22
N VAL A 17 -4.29 -4.88 -6.89
CA VAL A 17 -4.19 -4.24 -5.56
C VAL A 17 -4.71 -5.16 -4.45
N ARG A 18 -5.85 -5.83 -4.65
CA ARG A 18 -6.39 -6.80 -3.68
C ARG A 18 -5.48 -8.01 -3.52
N ASP A 19 -4.98 -8.54 -4.63
CA ASP A 19 -4.05 -9.68 -4.62
C ASP A 19 -2.78 -9.32 -3.84
N TRP A 20 -2.22 -8.13 -4.08
CA TRP A 20 -1.08 -7.63 -3.31
C TRP A 20 -1.41 -7.47 -1.82
N TRP A 21 -2.57 -6.89 -1.49
CA TRP A 21 -3.02 -6.71 -0.10
C TRP A 21 -3.22 -8.03 0.65
N SER A 22 -3.71 -9.07 -0.04
CA SER A 22 -3.85 -10.41 0.52
C SER A 22 -2.50 -11.03 0.91
N ARG A 23 -1.41 -10.58 0.27
CA ARG A 23 -0.03 -11.05 0.48
C ARG A 23 0.78 -10.10 1.37
N ARG A 24 0.13 -9.16 2.06
CA ARG A 24 0.81 -8.19 2.96
C ARG A 24 1.61 -8.86 4.07
N ASP A 25 1.24 -10.07 4.49
CA ASP A 25 2.00 -10.83 5.47
C ASP A 25 3.39 -11.23 4.95
N GLU A 26 3.55 -11.43 3.63
CA GLU A 26 4.86 -11.65 3.00
C GLU A 26 5.74 -10.39 3.13
N VAL A 27 5.15 -9.20 2.96
CA VAL A 27 5.84 -7.92 3.14
C VAL A 27 6.24 -7.73 4.61
N ARG A 28 5.35 -8.04 5.57
CA ARG A 28 5.68 -8.02 7.00
C ARG A 28 6.84 -8.96 7.34
N ALA A 29 6.81 -10.17 6.78
CA ALA A 29 7.87 -11.15 7.00
C ALA A 29 9.21 -10.66 6.43
N TRP A 30 9.20 -10.07 5.24
CA TRP A 30 10.39 -9.44 4.65
C TRP A 30 10.92 -8.31 5.52
N ILE A 31 10.07 -7.38 5.99
CA ILE A 31 10.50 -6.30 6.90
C ILE A 31 11.15 -6.87 8.15
N THR A 32 10.56 -7.92 8.71
CA THR A 32 11.08 -8.58 9.92
C THR A 32 12.46 -9.18 9.67
N ASP A 33 12.68 -9.77 8.50
CA ASP A 33 13.98 -10.32 8.11
C ASP A 33 15.02 -9.22 7.88
N GLU A 34 14.64 -8.16 7.17
CA GLU A 34 15.49 -7.01 6.88
C GLU A 34 15.95 -6.32 8.18
N LEU A 35 15.06 -6.20 9.17
CA LEU A 35 15.40 -5.66 10.49
C LEU A 35 16.39 -6.53 11.29
N ARG A 36 16.52 -7.83 10.96
CA ARG A 36 17.53 -8.71 11.58
C ARG A 36 18.93 -8.51 11.01
N LEU A 37 19.03 -7.99 9.78
CA LEU A 37 20.32 -7.67 9.16
C LEU A 37 21.03 -6.51 9.87
N GLY A 38 20.29 -5.65 10.57
CA GLY A 38 20.88 -4.54 11.32
C GLY A 38 21.66 -3.59 10.41
N ASP A 39 22.94 -3.37 10.71
CA ASP A 39 23.83 -2.49 9.94
C ASP A 39 24.13 -3.01 8.52
N ASP A 40 23.92 -4.30 8.24
CA ASP A 40 24.07 -4.88 6.89
C ASP A 40 22.85 -4.60 5.98
N SER A 41 21.75 -4.12 6.55
CA SER A 41 20.58 -3.70 5.79
C SER A 41 20.89 -2.48 4.93
N ARG A 42 20.47 -2.53 3.67
CA ARG A 42 20.49 -1.33 2.80
C ARG A 42 19.35 -0.36 3.11
N ASN A 43 18.40 -0.78 3.94
CA ASN A 43 17.21 -0.04 4.32
C ASN A 43 17.36 0.51 5.73
N GLU A 44 16.87 1.74 5.94
CA GLU A 44 16.86 2.38 7.26
C GLU A 44 15.87 1.65 8.20
N PRO A 45 16.31 1.17 9.37
CA PRO A 45 15.47 0.34 10.24
C PRO A 45 14.25 1.09 10.80
N ASP A 46 14.37 2.39 11.05
CA ASP A 46 13.23 3.21 11.48
C ASP A 46 12.19 3.39 10.36
N ALA A 47 12.63 3.56 9.11
CA ALA A 47 11.72 3.61 7.97
C ALA A 47 10.97 2.28 7.79
N LEU A 48 11.65 1.15 7.96
CA LEU A 48 11.02 -0.17 7.93
C LEU A 48 9.97 -0.37 9.04
N ARG A 49 10.26 0.09 10.27
CA ARG A 49 9.30 0.03 11.38
C ARG A 49 8.08 0.93 11.13
N GLN A 50 8.30 2.14 10.62
CA GLN A 50 7.22 3.04 10.24
C GLN A 50 6.36 2.43 9.12
N TYR A 51 7.00 1.81 8.13
CA TYR A 51 6.28 1.14 7.05
C TYR A 51 5.47 -0.06 7.54
N ALA A 52 6.02 -0.88 8.45
CA ALA A 52 5.27 -1.97 9.08
C ALA A 52 4.07 -1.46 9.90
N ALA A 53 4.23 -0.36 10.65
CA ALA A 53 3.13 0.27 11.37
C ALA A 53 2.06 0.80 10.41
N TYR A 54 2.46 1.40 9.29
CA TYR A 54 1.53 1.87 8.26
C TYR A 54 0.80 0.72 7.55
N LEU A 55 1.48 -0.42 7.36
CA LEU A 55 0.89 -1.65 6.82
C LEU A 55 -0.24 -2.19 7.73
N ASP A 56 -0.08 -2.08 9.05
CA ASP A 56 -1.10 -2.44 10.05
C ASP A 56 -2.22 -1.41 10.15
N ASP A 57 -1.86 -0.13 10.16
CA ASP A 57 -2.78 0.96 10.44
C ASP A 57 -2.56 2.10 9.44
N GLY A 58 -3.48 2.21 8.48
CA GLY A 58 -3.55 3.32 7.52
C GLY A 58 -3.39 2.93 6.06
N LEU A 59 -2.58 1.92 5.73
CA LEU A 59 -2.39 1.52 4.33
C LEU A 59 -3.67 0.93 3.73
N GLU A 60 -4.46 0.19 4.52
CA GLU A 60 -5.78 -0.30 4.08
C GLU A 60 -6.68 0.86 3.64
N ALA A 61 -6.84 1.88 4.48
CA ALA A 61 -7.71 3.02 4.18
C ALA A 61 -7.23 3.77 2.93
N TYR A 62 -5.91 3.92 2.77
CA TYR A 62 -5.31 4.50 1.58
C TYR A 62 -5.61 3.68 0.32
N LEU A 63 -5.39 2.36 0.37
CA LEU A 63 -5.63 1.47 -0.77
C LEU A 63 -7.10 1.39 -1.15
N ARG A 64 -8.02 1.43 -0.18
CA ARG A 64 -9.46 1.50 -0.45
C ARG A 64 -9.84 2.80 -1.18
N GLY A 65 -9.22 3.92 -0.81
CA GLY A 65 -9.35 5.18 -1.56
C GLY A 65 -8.76 5.08 -2.98
N TYR A 66 -7.62 4.42 -3.12
CA TYR A 66 -6.98 4.19 -4.42
C TYR A 66 -7.81 3.26 -5.32
N LEU A 67 -8.40 2.18 -4.77
CA LEU A 67 -9.35 1.31 -5.47
C LEU A 67 -10.55 2.07 -6.00
N PHE A 68 -11.08 2.99 -5.19
CA PHE A 68 -12.18 3.86 -5.60
C PHE A 68 -11.76 4.74 -6.78
N TRP A 69 -10.58 5.35 -6.69
CA TRP A 69 -10.03 6.16 -7.77
C TRP A 69 -9.79 5.36 -9.05
N LEU A 70 -9.26 4.13 -8.97
CA LEU A 70 -9.06 3.25 -10.12
C LEU A 70 -10.37 2.87 -10.82
N THR A 71 -11.48 2.81 -10.08
CA THR A 71 -12.80 2.41 -10.59
C THR A 71 -13.59 3.60 -11.12
N GLU A 72 -13.63 4.68 -10.35
CA GLU A 72 -14.48 5.85 -10.60
C GLU A 72 -13.73 7.01 -11.28
N HIS A 73 -12.40 6.89 -11.41
CA HIS A 73 -11.49 7.93 -11.91
C HIS A 73 -11.64 9.29 -11.19
N ARG A 74 -12.01 9.24 -9.90
CA ARG A 74 -12.17 10.41 -9.02
C ARG A 74 -11.90 10.06 -7.57
N GLU A 75 -11.68 11.07 -6.74
CA GLU A 75 -11.54 10.89 -5.29
C GLU A 75 -12.90 10.56 -4.62
N PRO A 76 -12.90 9.71 -3.57
CA PRO A 76 -14.09 9.46 -2.77
C PRO A 76 -14.48 10.70 -1.97
N ARG A 77 -15.78 11.01 -1.94
CA ARG A 77 -16.32 12.08 -1.10
C ARG A 77 -16.51 11.58 0.33
N ALA A 78 -16.49 12.51 1.29
CA ALA A 78 -16.75 12.19 2.68
C ALA A 78 -18.10 11.47 2.85
N GLY A 79 -18.07 10.25 3.40
CA GLY A 79 -19.24 9.41 3.63
C GLY A 79 -19.56 8.41 2.51
N GLU A 80 -18.84 8.39 1.39
CA GLU A 80 -18.98 7.33 0.39
C GLU A 80 -18.36 6.02 0.88
N ALA A 81 -19.05 4.91 0.62
CA ALA A 81 -18.54 3.58 0.95
C ALA A 81 -17.35 3.26 0.05
N LEU A 82 -16.17 3.05 0.66
CA LEU A 82 -14.98 2.65 -0.07
C LEU A 82 -15.03 1.16 -0.38
N PRO A 83 -14.53 0.73 -1.56
CA PRO A 83 -14.37 -0.68 -1.89
C PRO A 83 -13.60 -1.40 -0.79
N GLU A 84 -13.98 -2.64 -0.51
CA GLU A 84 -13.21 -3.51 0.40
C GLU A 84 -11.91 -3.93 -0.28
N LEU A 85 -10.90 -4.41 0.46
CA LEU A 85 -9.70 -5.04 -0.10
C LEU A 85 -9.82 -6.56 -0.07
#